data_AF-A0A7V6B5A7-F1
#
_entry.id   AF-A0A7V6B5A7-F1
#
_cell.length_a   1.000
_cell.length_b   1.000
_cell.length_c   1.000
_cell.angle_alpha   90.00
_cell.angle_beta   90.00
_cell.angle_gamma   90.00
#
_symmetry.space_group_name_H-M   'P 1'
#
loop_
_entity.id
_entity.type
_entity.pdbx_description
1 polymer ?
#
loop_
_entity_poly.entity_id
_entity_poly.type
_entity_poly.pdbx_seq_one_letter_code
_entity_poly.pdbx_strand_id
1 'polypeptide(L)'
;MLLDMHVVVSKSDDDAKLEVLVLKLLRQGFEGACFVGDCEIPPVEKINELVSSRNLALKPFFGIKLNVGKGKIIFVPRDMATLNEDTMKKYLPTSSVDEVCDPCERVGGARVATQPYDRRGG
;
A
#
# COMPACT_ATOMS: atom_id res chain seq x y z
N MET A 1 16.60 6.79 8.37
CA MET A 1 15.69 5.65 8.33
C MET A 1 15.48 5.25 6.88
N LEU A 2 15.81 4.02 6.49
CA LEU A 2 15.62 3.51 5.12
C LEU A 2 14.29 2.75 5.01
N LEU A 3 13.40 3.21 4.12
CA LEU A 3 12.08 2.65 3.90
C LEU A 3 11.88 2.27 2.43
N ASP A 4 11.35 1.07 2.18
CA ASP A 4 10.81 0.73 0.86
C ASP A 4 9.35 1.18 0.79
N MET A 5 9.01 2.09 -0.12
CA MET A 5 7.66 2.65 -0.23
C MET A 5 6.75 1.88 -1.19
N HIS A 6 7.23 0.82 -1.85
CA HIS A 6 6.48 0.13 -2.89
C HIS A 6 6.79 -1.38 -2.91
N VAL A 7 6.35 -2.07 -1.87
CA VAL A 7 6.40 -3.53 -1.78
C VAL A 7 5.04 -4.11 -2.17
N VAL A 8 4.90 -4.58 -3.40
CA VAL A 8 3.62 -5.12 -3.89
C VAL A 8 3.36 -6.51 -3.29
N VAL A 9 2.19 -6.67 -2.68
CA VAL A 9 1.71 -7.94 -2.09
C VAL A 9 0.26 -8.17 -2.47
N SER A 10 -0.16 -9.43 -2.51
CA SER A 10 -1.56 -9.79 -2.72
C SER A 10 -2.18 -10.39 -1.47
N LYS A 11 -3.51 -10.23 -1.30
CA LYS A 11 -4.27 -10.92 -0.25
C LYS A 11 -4.16 -12.46 -0.39
N SER A 12 -3.92 -12.93 -1.60
CA SER A 12 -3.71 -14.35 -1.94
C SER A 12 -2.31 -14.88 -1.62
N ASP A 13 -1.36 -14.03 -1.25
CA ASP A 13 -0.01 -14.47 -0.91
C ASP A 13 -0.03 -15.37 0.34
N ASP A 14 0.72 -16.46 0.26
CA ASP A 14 0.93 -17.38 1.38
C ASP A 14 1.97 -16.84 2.38
N ASP A 15 1.94 -17.41 3.58
CA ASP A 15 2.74 -16.93 4.70
C ASP A 15 4.25 -17.13 4.45
N ALA A 16 4.63 -18.19 3.72
CA ALA A 16 6.02 -18.48 3.40
C ALA A 16 6.60 -17.42 2.43
N LYS A 17 5.82 -17.00 1.44
CA LYS A 17 6.20 -15.93 0.50
C LYS A 17 6.35 -14.59 1.23
N LEU A 18 5.40 -14.25 2.10
CA LEU A 18 5.46 -13.03 2.91
C LEU A 18 6.67 -13.04 3.84
N GLU A 19 6.98 -14.17 4.46
CA GLU A 19 8.18 -14.34 5.29
C GLU A 19 9.47 -14.08 4.51
N VAL A 20 9.63 -14.74 3.36
CA VAL A 20 10.82 -14.55 2.52
C VAL A 20 10.99 -13.09 2.11
N LEU A 21 9.90 -12.40 1.78
CA LEU A 21 9.88 -10.99 1.42
C LEU A 21 10.33 -10.09 2.58
N VAL A 22 9.76 -10.26 3.77
CA VAL A 22 10.12 -9.50 4.98
C VAL A 22 11.58 -9.71 5.37
N LEU A 23 12.05 -10.96 5.37
CA LEU A 23 13.45 -11.27 5.68
C LEU A 23 14.41 -10.68 4.64
N LYS A 24 14.01 -10.62 3.37
CA LYS A 24 14.80 -9.98 2.32
C LYS A 24 14.94 -8.48 2.55
N LEU A 25 13.87 -7.79 2.94
CA LEU A 25 13.90 -6.36 3.26
C LEU A 25 14.87 -6.07 4.42
N LEU A 26 14.79 -6.86 5.49
CA LEU A 26 15.71 -6.75 6.63
C LEU A 26 17.17 -7.00 6.23
N ARG A 27 17.44 -8.02 5.42
CA ARG A 27 18.79 -8.31 4.90
C ARG A 27 19.34 -7.19 4.03
N GLN A 28 18.47 -6.42 3.37
CA GLN A 28 18.85 -5.26 2.58
C GLN A 28 19.01 -3.98 3.42
N GLY A 29 18.79 -4.05 4.73
CA GLY A 29 18.96 -2.93 5.66
C GLY A 29 17.76 -1.99 5.73
N PHE A 30 16.59 -2.39 5.23
CA PHE A 30 15.37 -1.62 5.40
C PHE A 30 14.87 -1.71 6.85
N GLU A 31 14.55 -0.55 7.42
CA GLU A 31 13.98 -0.43 8.77
C GLU A 31 12.44 -0.39 8.73
N GLY A 32 11.86 -0.27 7.54
CA GLY A 32 10.43 -0.37 7.32
C GLY A 32 10.07 -0.51 5.85
N ALA A 33 8.83 -0.88 5.61
CA ALA A 33 8.31 -1.11 4.27
C ALA A 33 6.82 -0.78 4.19
N CYS A 34 6.42 -0.16 3.09
CA CYS A 34 5.02 0.01 2.72
C CYS A 34 4.60 -1.15 1.84
N PHE A 35 3.76 -2.02 2.40
CA PHE A 35 3.14 -3.14 1.70
C PHE A 35 1.89 -2.67 0.99
N VAL A 36 1.84 -2.87 -0.33
CA VAL A 36 0.86 -2.25 -1.21
C VAL A 36 0.09 -3.33 -1.95
N GLY A 37 -1.23 -3.35 -1.77
CA GLY A 37 -2.13 -4.18 -2.59
C GLY A 37 -2.37 -3.54 -3.96
N ASP A 38 -2.41 -4.33 -5.04
CA ASP A 38 -2.74 -3.81 -6.37
C ASP A 38 -4.25 -3.83 -6.59
N CYS A 39 -4.89 -2.67 -6.47
CA CYS A 39 -6.35 -2.50 -6.49
C CYS A 39 -7.09 -3.37 -5.46
N GLU A 40 -6.40 -3.80 -4.41
CA GLU A 40 -6.94 -4.62 -3.33
C GLU A 40 -6.35 -4.19 -1.98
N ILE A 41 -7.00 -4.61 -0.89
CA ILE A 41 -6.48 -4.41 0.47
C ILE A 41 -5.34 -5.42 0.67
N PRO A 42 -4.13 -4.98 1.04
CA PRO A 42 -3.02 -5.89 1.32
C PRO A 42 -3.33 -6.81 2.53
N PRO A 43 -2.62 -7.93 2.71
CA PRO A 43 -2.83 -8.82 3.85
C PRO A 43 -2.24 -8.23 5.15
N VAL A 44 -2.91 -7.21 5.70
CA VAL A 44 -2.47 -6.40 6.84
C VAL A 44 -2.24 -7.26 8.08
N GLU A 45 -3.22 -8.10 8.43
CA GLU A 45 -3.19 -8.93 9.63
C GLU A 45 -2.04 -9.94 9.56
N LYS A 46 -1.90 -10.63 8.42
CA LYS A 46 -0.83 -11.62 8.22
C LYS A 46 0.56 -11.01 8.38
N ILE A 47 0.78 -9.83 7.80
CA ILE A 47 2.08 -9.14 7.85
C ILE A 47 2.36 -8.65 9.28
N ASN A 48 1.37 -8.07 9.96
CA ASN A 48 1.53 -7.62 11.34
C ASN A 48 1.80 -8.79 12.29
N GLU A 49 1.10 -9.91 12.12
CA GLU A 49 1.30 -11.13 12.89
C GLU A 49 2.69 -11.72 12.64
N LEU A 50 3.13 -11.80 11.39
CA LEU A 50 4.47 -12.27 11.02
C LEU A 50 5.57 -11.41 11.64
N VAL A 51 5.46 -10.08 11.57
CA VAL A 51 6.43 -9.15 12.16
C VAL A 51 6.47 -9.28 13.68
N SER A 52 5.30 -9.35 14.33
CA SER A 52 5.18 -9.40 15.79
C SER A 52 5.60 -10.74 16.37
N SER A 53 5.12 -11.85 15.81
CA SER A 53 5.41 -13.22 16.29
C SER A 53 6.90 -13.56 16.23
N ARG A 54 7.62 -12.96 15.29
CA ARG A 54 9.06 -13.14 15.10
C ARG A 54 9.92 -12.02 15.67
N ASN A 55 9.30 -11.05 16.35
CA ASN A 55 9.95 -9.89 16.94
C ASN A 55 10.90 -9.17 15.96
N LEU A 56 10.43 -8.99 14.72
CA LEU A 56 11.21 -8.39 13.64
C LEU A 56 11.23 -6.87 13.79
N ALA A 57 12.42 -6.27 13.72
CA ALA A 57 12.60 -4.82 13.77
C ALA A 57 12.26 -4.13 12.43
N LEU A 58 11.20 -4.56 11.76
CA LEU A 58 10.68 -3.93 10.54
C LEU A 58 9.43 -3.13 10.91
N LYS A 59 9.33 -1.87 10.48
CA LYS A 59 8.12 -1.06 10.63
C LYS A 59 7.21 -1.22 9.39
N PRO A 60 6.11 -1.97 9.46
CA PRO A 60 5.19 -2.09 8.35
C PRO A 60 4.31 -0.84 8.22
N PHE A 61 4.13 -0.40 6.99
CA PHE A 61 3.10 0.53 6.55
C PHE A 61 2.27 -0.18 5.48
N PHE A 62 1.05 0.30 5.22
CA PHE A 62 0.18 -0.35 4.26
C PHE A 62 -0.47 0.70 3.37
N GLY A 63 -0.63 0.32 2.11
CA GLY A 63 -1.27 1.18 1.13
C GLY A 63 -1.90 0.38 0.02
N ILE A 64 -2.49 1.10 -0.92
CA ILE A 64 -3.16 0.52 -2.08
C ILE A 64 -2.69 1.25 -3.32
N LYS A 65 -2.33 0.47 -4.32
CA LYS A 65 -1.96 0.94 -5.64
C LYS A 65 -3.21 0.99 -6.50
N LEU A 66 -3.58 2.19 -6.89
CA LEU A 66 -4.77 2.50 -7.66
C LEU A 66 -4.37 2.79 -9.10
N ASN A 67 -5.16 2.28 -10.04
CA ASN A 67 -5.05 2.63 -11.45
C ASN A 67 -5.80 3.95 -11.70
N VAL A 68 -5.16 4.89 -12.36
CA VAL A 68 -5.70 6.24 -12.57
C VAL A 68 -5.39 6.69 -13.99
N GLY A 69 -6.39 6.64 -14.88
CA GLY A 69 -6.19 6.81 -16.31
C GLY A 69 -5.09 5.87 -16.85
N LYS A 70 -3.98 6.46 -17.34
CA LYS A 70 -2.78 5.73 -17.81
C LYS A 70 -1.69 5.55 -16.74
N GLY A 71 -1.89 6.08 -15.53
CA GLY A 71 -0.91 6.08 -14.45
C GLY A 71 -1.33 5.26 -13.24
N LYS A 72 -0.50 5.30 -12.19
CA LYS A 72 -0.77 4.63 -10.91
C LYS A 72 -0.41 5.52 -9.72
N ILE A 73 -1.25 5.50 -8.70
CA ILE A 73 -1.06 6.20 -7.43
C ILE A 73 -1.05 5.18 -6.30
N ILE A 74 -0.10 5.27 -5.39
CA ILE A 74 -0.18 4.58 -4.10
C ILE A 74 -0.82 5.52 -3.10
N PHE A 75 -1.94 5.08 -2.53
CA PHE A 75 -2.57 5.70 -1.38
C PHE A 75 -2.12 4.99 -0.10
N VAL A 76 -1.53 5.72 0.83
CA VAL A 76 -1.13 5.23 2.15
C VAL A 76 -1.96 5.99 3.19
N PRO A 77 -3.03 5.39 3.75
CA PRO A 77 -3.87 6.08 4.71
C PRO A 77 -3.14 6.33 6.02
N ARG A 78 -3.56 7.38 6.73
CA ARG A 78 -3.07 7.64 8.09
C ARG A 78 -3.62 6.63 9.09
N ASP A 79 -4.90 6.27 8.94
CA ASP A 79 -5.59 5.31 9.79
C ASP A 79 -5.94 4.05 8.99
N MET A 80 -5.46 2.91 9.45
CA MET A 80 -5.67 1.61 8.81
C MET A 80 -7.12 1.15 8.84
N ALA A 81 -7.93 1.62 9.79
CA ALA A 81 -9.36 1.30 9.82
C ALA A 81 -10.09 1.81 8.57
N THR A 82 -9.48 2.74 7.84
CA THR A 82 -9.99 3.26 6.57
C THR A 82 -9.73 2.31 5.39
N LEU A 83 -8.84 1.32 5.49
CA LEU A 83 -8.67 0.29 4.46
C LEU A 83 -9.62 -0.88 4.70
N ASN A 84 -10.90 -0.68 4.38
CA ASN A 84 -11.93 -1.72 4.44
C ASN A 84 -12.72 -1.77 3.12
N GLU A 85 -13.43 -2.89 2.89
CA GLU A 85 -14.14 -3.12 1.62
C GLU A 85 -15.18 -2.02 1.31
N ASP A 86 -15.84 -1.47 2.33
CA ASP A 86 -16.81 -0.40 2.16
C ASP A 86 -16.13 0.90 1.70
N THR A 87 -14.97 1.21 2.26
CA THR A 87 -14.16 2.38 1.90
C THR A 87 -13.56 2.20 0.51
N MET A 88 -13.08 1.00 0.17
CA MET A 88 -12.66 0.66 -1.19
C MET A 88 -13.77 0.92 -2.20
N LYS A 89 -14.98 0.42 -1.95
CA LYS A 89 -16.11 0.59 -2.86
C LYS A 89 -16.60 2.03 -2.95
N LYS A 90 -16.59 2.75 -1.82
CA LYS A 90 -17.19 4.09 -1.71
C LYS A 90 -16.25 5.21 -2.15
N TYR A 91 -14.96 5.05 -1.92
CA TYR A 91 -13.99 6.14 -1.98
C TYR A 91 -12.81 5.85 -2.91
N LEU A 92 -12.59 4.62 -3.36
CA LEU A 92 -11.52 4.32 -4.30
C LEU A 92 -12.11 4.19 -5.71
N PRO A 93 -11.89 5.21 -6.57
CA PRO A 93 -12.51 5.28 -7.88
C PRO A 93 -11.89 4.32 -8.88
N THR A 94 -12.62 4.12 -9.96
CA THR A 94 -12.26 3.23 -11.06
C THR A 94 -11.55 3.93 -12.22
N SER A 95 -11.37 5.27 -12.24
CA SER A 95 -10.97 5.91 -13.52
C SER A 95 -10.18 7.22 -13.50
N SER A 96 -10.51 8.24 -12.71
CA SER A 96 -9.86 9.57 -12.86
C SER A 96 -9.07 10.06 -11.63
N VAL A 97 -8.24 11.09 -11.82
CA VAL A 97 -7.25 11.52 -10.83
C VAL A 97 -7.85 12.41 -9.79
N ASP A 98 -8.71 13.32 -10.23
CA ASP A 98 -9.51 14.14 -9.32
C ASP A 98 -10.40 13.24 -8.47
N GLU A 99 -10.97 12.20 -9.07
CA GLU A 99 -11.72 11.18 -8.32
C GLU A 99 -10.84 10.47 -7.29
N VAL A 100 -9.55 10.20 -7.55
CA VAL A 100 -8.66 9.52 -6.58
C VAL A 100 -8.18 10.50 -5.51
N CYS A 101 -7.93 11.75 -5.89
CA CYS A 101 -7.34 12.75 -5.03
C CYS A 101 -8.30 13.24 -3.94
N ASP A 102 -9.56 13.49 -4.28
CA ASP A 102 -10.60 13.99 -3.35
C ASP A 102 -10.85 13.04 -2.16
N PRO A 103 -11.06 11.73 -2.36
CA PRO A 103 -11.28 10.79 -1.27
C PRO A 103 -10.03 10.54 -0.46
N CYS A 104 -8.85 10.53 -1.09
CA CYS A 104 -7.58 10.46 -0.36
C CYS A 104 -7.39 11.65 0.59
N GLU A 105 -7.88 12.84 0.23
CA GLU A 105 -7.85 14.03 1.10
C GLU A 105 -8.86 13.94 2.24
N ARG A 106 -10.07 13.42 1.99
CA ARG A 106 -11.10 13.22 3.02
C ARG A 106 -10.72 12.17 4.06
N VAL A 107 -10.07 11.09 3.62
CA VAL A 107 -9.59 10.00 4.50
C VAL A 107 -8.27 10.37 5.16
N GLY A 108 -7.49 11.26 4.53
CA GLY A 108 -6.16 11.65 4.97
C GLY A 108 -5.11 10.56 4.70
N GLY A 109 -3.86 10.98 4.47
CA GLY A 109 -2.78 10.05 4.17
C GLY A 109 -1.73 10.63 3.24
N ALA A 110 -0.78 9.80 2.83
CA ALA A 110 0.21 10.12 1.82
C ALA A 110 -0.21 9.57 0.46
N ARG A 111 0.08 10.33 -0.60
CA ARG A 111 -0.10 9.93 -2.01
C ARG A 111 1.26 9.87 -2.68
N VAL A 112 1.58 8.75 -3.31
CA VAL A 112 2.84 8.56 -4.03
C VAL A 112 2.55 8.18 -5.48
N ALA A 113 2.95 9.02 -6.43
CA ALA A 113 2.85 8.69 -7.85
C ALA A 113 3.95 7.69 -8.24
N THR A 114 3.62 6.63 -8.99
CA THR A 114 4.58 5.51 -9.24
C THR A 114 4.86 5.18 -10.70
N GLN A 115 4.19 5.82 -11.66
CA GLN A 115 4.42 5.68 -13.11
C GLN A 115 4.19 7.03 -13.81
N PRO A 116 4.68 7.25 -15.05
CA PRO A 116 4.53 8.55 -15.71
C PRO A 116 3.06 8.92 -15.77
N TYR A 117 2.73 9.86 -14.89
CA TYR A 117 1.43 10.44 -14.79
C TYR A 117 1.32 11.46 -15.91
N ASP A 118 0.49 11.18 -16.93
CA ASP A 118 0.28 12.12 -18.02
C ASP A 118 -0.54 13.31 -17.50
N ARG A 119 0.17 14.29 -16.92
CA ARG A 119 -0.40 15.54 -16.40
C ARG A 119 -1.13 16.37 -17.46
N ARG A 120 -1.03 16.02 -18.75
CA ARG A 120 -1.57 16.82 -19.86
C ARG A 120 -2.98 16.43 -20.28
N GLY A 121 -3.56 15.38 -19.71
CA GLY A 121 -4.89 14.86 -20.09
C GLY A 121 -6.02 15.11 -19.09
N GLY A 122 -5.83 16.02 -18.12
CA GLY A 122 -6.89 16.46 -17.20
C GLY A 122 -7.90 17.35 -17.89
#